data_AF-A0A380EKY6-F1
#
_entry.id   AF-A0A380EKY6-F1
#
_cell.length_a   1.000
_cell.length_b   1.000
_cell.length_c   1.000
_cell.angle_alpha   90.00
_cell.angle_beta   90.00
_cell.angle_gamma   90.00
#
_symmetry.space_group_name_H-M   'P 1'
#
loop_
_entity.id
_entity.type
_entity.pdbx_description
1 polymer ?
#
loop_
_entity_poly.entity_id
_entity_poly.type
_entity_poly.pdbx_seq_one_letter_code
_entity_poly.pdbx_strand_id
1 'polypeptide(L)'
;MQQSITIYVINQSKVIKTIPLQNHIDNTTQQHEQALSWVIKNERQAGATTDTFPGINKWLIPIGTSPIKGILAIDYQSSQVINPYDASILESMLNELSLAVENVTLLKQTRESMLQAERQLTHSNFLRSISHDIRTPLTTIMGNLDILVSHSKICLS
;
A
#
# COMPACT_ATOMS: atom_id res chain seq x y z
N MET A 1 26.94 14.56 -21.22
CA MET A 1 27.13 13.73 -20.01
C MET A 1 25.79 13.61 -19.28
N GLN A 2 24.82 12.90 -19.83
CA GLN A 2 23.48 12.88 -19.23
C GLN A 2 22.84 11.52 -19.49
N GLN A 3 22.79 10.69 -18.45
CA GLN A 3 22.00 9.46 -18.45
C GLN A 3 20.54 9.86 -18.25
N SER A 4 19.65 9.39 -19.12
CA SER A 4 18.22 9.65 -18.98
C SER A 4 17.63 8.58 -18.06
N ILE A 5 17.04 9.02 -16.95
CA ILE A 5 16.40 8.14 -15.97
C ILE A 5 14.88 8.28 -16.12
N THR A 6 14.21 7.16 -16.26
CA THR A 6 12.76 7.08 -16.43
C THR A 6 12.18 6.20 -15.34
N ILE A 7 11.28 6.75 -14.51
CA ILE A 7 10.60 5.98 -13.47
C ILE A 7 9.24 5.55 -14.01
N TYR A 8 8.99 4.24 -14.05
CA TYR A 8 7.69 3.66 -14.32
C TYR A 8 7.01 3.30 -12.99
N VAL A 9 5.88 3.93 -12.70
CA VAL A 9 5.06 3.59 -11.53
C VAL A 9 4.06 2.51 -11.93
N ILE A 10 4.05 1.41 -11.18
CA ILE A 10 3.18 0.26 -11.41
C ILE A 10 2.03 0.31 -10.41
N ASN A 11 0.84 0.00 -10.88
CA ASN A 11 -0.28 -0.29 -10.01
C ASN A 11 -1.08 -1.44 -10.64
N GLN A 12 -1.27 -2.51 -9.87
CA GLN A 12 -1.95 -3.76 -10.29
C GLN A 12 -1.38 -4.36 -11.60
N SER A 13 -0.05 -4.50 -11.68
CA SER A 13 0.65 -5.16 -12.80
C SER A 13 0.59 -4.42 -14.14
N LYS A 14 0.13 -3.17 -14.17
CA LYS A 14 0.15 -2.30 -15.34
C LYS A 14 0.93 -1.02 -15.05
N VAL A 15 1.73 -0.57 -16.01
CA VAL A 15 2.42 0.73 -15.94
C VAL A 15 1.37 1.83 -16.08
N ILE A 16 1.20 2.65 -15.03
CA ILE A 16 0.17 3.69 -15.01
C ILE A 16 0.76 5.07 -15.30
N LYS A 17 1.97 5.34 -14.83
CA LYS A 17 2.63 6.63 -15.02
C LYS A 17 4.10 6.44 -15.31
N THR A 18 4.54 7.09 -16.37
CA THR A 18 5.96 7.31 -16.63
C THR A 18 6.29 8.70 -16.12
N ILE A 19 7.24 8.81 -15.19
CA ILE A 19 7.81 10.07 -14.75
C ILE A 19 9.19 10.16 -15.39
N PRO A 20 9.30 10.76 -16.59
CA PRO A 20 10.59 11.01 -17.20
C PRO A 20 11.31 12.08 -16.38
N LEU A 21 12.51 11.78 -15.86
CA LEU A 21 13.36 12.80 -15.21
C LEU A 21 14.04 13.70 -16.26
N GLN A 22 14.10 13.25 -17.51
CA GLN A 22 14.51 14.01 -18.69
C GLN A 22 13.54 13.75 -19.85
N ASN A 23 13.20 14.78 -20.64
CA ASN A 23 12.30 14.76 -21.80
C ASN A 23 12.76 13.81 -22.93
N HIS A 24 12.77 12.51 -22.69
CA HIS A 24 12.97 11.51 -23.72
C HIS A 24 11.63 10.80 -23.97
N ILE A 25 11.12 10.97 -25.18
CA ILE A 25 9.95 10.24 -25.67
C ILE A 25 10.46 8.82 -25.96
N ASP A 26 9.95 7.84 -25.20
CA ASP A 26 10.25 6.44 -25.41
C ASP A 26 9.68 6.01 -26.77
N ASN A 27 10.56 5.77 -27.75
CA ASN A 27 10.19 4.95 -28.90
C ASN A 27 10.06 3.51 -28.39
N THR A 28 8.85 3.14 -28.00
CA THR A 28 8.53 1.82 -27.43
C THR A 28 8.76 0.72 -28.47
N THR A 29 9.95 0.12 -28.48
CA THR A 29 10.22 -1.14 -29.17
C THR A 29 9.42 -2.25 -28.48
N GLN A 30 8.82 -3.19 -29.22
CA GLN A 30 8.05 -4.32 -28.65
C GLN A 30 8.84 -5.11 -27.60
N GLN A 31 10.17 -5.17 -27.73
CA GLN A 31 11.07 -5.81 -26.76
C GLN A 31 11.08 -5.10 -25.39
N HIS A 32 10.92 -3.77 -25.36
CA HIS A 32 10.87 -2.98 -24.12
C HIS A 32 9.62 -3.28 -23.29
N GLU A 33 8.46 -3.39 -23.93
CA GLU A 33 7.22 -3.78 -23.24
C GLU A 33 7.30 -5.21 -22.70
N GLN A 34 7.90 -6.12 -23.47
CA GLN A 34 8.13 -7.50 -23.03
C GLN A 34 9.05 -7.53 -21.81
N ALA A 35 10.14 -6.76 -21.81
CA ALA A 35 11.03 -6.67 -20.67
C ALA A 35 10.35 -6.05 -19.44
N LEU A 36 9.57 -4.98 -19.59
CA LEU A 36 8.78 -4.41 -18.51
C LEU A 36 7.83 -5.44 -17.91
N SER A 37 7.07 -6.15 -18.74
CA SER A 37 6.16 -7.20 -18.27
C SER A 37 6.89 -8.35 -17.57
N TRP A 38 8.10 -8.69 -18.03
CA TRP A 38 8.93 -9.72 -17.44
C TRP A 38 9.48 -9.29 -16.08
N VAL A 39 9.93 -8.04 -15.93
CA VAL A 39 10.40 -7.47 -14.66
C VAL A 39 9.26 -7.42 -13.65
N ILE A 40 8.04 -7.05 -14.09
CA ILE A 40 6.84 -7.09 -13.24
C ILE A 40 6.55 -8.50 -12.75
N LYS A 41 6.67 -9.50 -13.63
CA LYS A 41 6.31 -10.88 -13.31
C LYS A 41 7.37 -11.60 -12.47
N ASN A 42 8.64 -11.37 -12.75
CA ASN A 42 9.75 -12.10 -12.13
C ASN A 42 10.44 -11.32 -11.02
N GLU A 43 10.10 -10.04 -10.82
CA GLU A 43 10.66 -9.17 -9.78
C GLU A 43 12.20 -9.11 -9.82
N ARG A 44 12.77 -9.23 -11.02
CA ARG A 44 14.22 -9.26 -11.26
C ARG A 44 14.63 -8.18 -12.26
N GLN A 45 15.88 -7.75 -12.14
CA GLN A 45 16.48 -6.78 -13.05
C GLN A 45 16.57 -7.33 -14.50
N ALA A 46 16.50 -6.43 -15.48
CA ALA A 46 16.63 -6.76 -16.90
C ALA A 46 17.39 -5.68 -17.69
N GLY A 47 18.05 -6.08 -18.79
CA GLY A 47 18.64 -5.20 -19.82
C GLY A 47 20.16 -5.11 -19.80
N ALA A 48 20.71 -3.93 -20.08
CA ALA A 48 22.11 -3.73 -20.50
C ALA A 48 23.22 -4.23 -19.55
N THR A 49 22.90 -4.50 -18.28
CA THR A 49 23.86 -5.02 -17.27
C THR A 49 23.49 -6.43 -16.80
N THR A 50 22.51 -7.09 -17.42
CA THR A 50 22.06 -8.44 -17.05
C THR A 50 22.04 -9.38 -18.25
N ASP A 51 22.03 -10.68 -18.00
CA ASP A 51 21.89 -11.71 -19.05
C ASP A 51 20.46 -11.78 -19.65
N THR A 52 19.53 -11.01 -19.07
CA THR A 52 18.11 -10.95 -19.44
C THR A 52 17.84 -9.77 -20.36
N PHE A 53 17.44 -10.04 -21.61
CA PHE A 53 17.17 -9.04 -22.66
C PHE A 53 18.38 -8.20 -23.12
N PRO A 54 19.42 -8.83 -23.72
CA PRO A 54 20.63 -8.12 -24.19
C PRO A 54 20.39 -7.15 -25.35
N GLY A 55 19.21 -7.19 -25.99
CA GLY A 55 18.82 -6.27 -27.06
C GLY A 55 18.34 -4.89 -26.59
N ILE A 56 18.24 -4.67 -25.27
CA ILE A 56 17.70 -3.44 -24.68
C ILE A 56 18.83 -2.66 -24.04
N ASN A 57 19.08 -1.46 -24.57
CA ASN A 57 20.05 -0.51 -24.03
C ASN A 57 19.53 0.23 -22.79
N LYS A 58 18.67 -0.40 -21.99
CA LYS A 58 18.10 0.17 -20.77
C LYS A 58 18.33 -0.79 -19.63
N TRP A 59 18.68 -0.29 -18.46
CA TRP A 59 18.73 -1.09 -17.25
C TRP A 59 17.44 -0.89 -16.45
N LEU A 60 16.68 -1.97 -16.30
CA LEU A 60 15.39 -2.01 -15.62
C LEU A 60 15.59 -2.58 -14.21
N ILE A 61 15.26 -1.80 -13.20
CA ILE A 61 15.41 -2.16 -11.78
C ILE A 61 14.04 -2.08 -11.10
N PRO A 62 13.51 -3.17 -10.53
CA PRO A 62 12.26 -3.14 -9.79
C PRO A 62 12.40 -2.38 -8.47
N ILE A 63 11.36 -1.65 -8.09
CA ILE A 63 11.23 -0.94 -6.80
C ILE A 63 10.04 -1.54 -6.06
N GLY A 64 10.28 -2.03 -4.84
CA GLY A 64 9.27 -2.66 -3.99
C GLY A 64 9.47 -4.18 -3.90
N THR A 65 8.87 -4.75 -2.86
CA THR A 65 8.76 -6.20 -2.63
C THR A 65 7.31 -6.63 -2.82
N SER A 66 7.11 -7.79 -3.48
CA SER A 66 5.85 -8.33 -4.01
C SER A 66 4.50 -7.78 -3.47
N PRO A 67 3.63 -7.18 -4.31
CA PRO A 67 3.86 -6.82 -5.71
C PRO A 67 4.76 -5.59 -5.84
N ILE A 68 5.66 -5.59 -6.83
CA ILE A 68 6.51 -4.43 -7.11
C ILE A 68 5.66 -3.18 -7.40
N LYS A 69 6.10 -2.02 -6.87
CA LYS A 69 5.37 -0.75 -6.93
C LYS A 69 5.87 0.16 -8.06
N GLY A 70 7.06 -0.11 -8.60
CA GLY A 70 7.62 0.63 -9.72
C GLY A 70 8.80 -0.07 -10.35
N ILE A 71 9.25 0.46 -11.48
CA ILE A 71 10.47 0.07 -12.18
C ILE A 71 11.24 1.36 -12.50
N LEU A 72 12.51 1.40 -12.12
CA LEU A 72 13.46 2.40 -12.61
C LEU A 72 14.06 1.90 -13.93
N ALA A 73 14.03 2.71 -14.96
CA ALA A 73 14.74 2.45 -16.21
C ALA A 73 15.82 3.50 -16.42
N ILE A 74 17.04 3.05 -16.69
CA ILE A 74 18.18 3.92 -16.96
C ILE A 74 18.63 3.65 -18.39
N ASP A 75 18.59 4.68 -19.23
CA ASP A 75 19.04 4.56 -20.62
C ASP A 75 20.57 4.55 -20.68
N TYR A 76 21.12 3.48 -21.25
CA TYR A 76 22.55 3.34 -21.55
C TYR A 76 22.82 3.79 -22.98
N GLN A 77 23.71 4.76 -23.14
CA GLN A 77 24.31 5.04 -24.44
C GLN A 77 25.46 4.05 -24.69
N SER A 78 25.54 3.54 -25.92
CA SER A 78 26.38 2.41 -26.36
C SER A 78 27.90 2.52 -26.08
N SER A 79 28.40 3.63 -25.51
CA SER A 79 29.81 3.82 -25.16
C SER A 79 30.09 3.95 -23.66
N GLN A 80 29.08 3.81 -22.80
CA GLN A 80 29.23 3.98 -21.36
C GLN A 80 28.94 2.68 -20.61
N VAL A 81 30.03 2.06 -20.12
CA VAL A 81 29.96 0.98 -19.14
C VAL A 81 29.81 1.64 -17.77
N ILE A 82 28.75 1.32 -17.03
CA ILE A 82 28.64 1.77 -15.64
C ILE A 82 29.66 0.98 -14.82
N ASN A 83 30.41 1.70 -13.99
CA ASN A 83 31.32 1.08 -13.05
C ASN A 83 30.50 0.20 -12.09
N PRO A 84 30.84 -1.08 -11.90
CA PRO A 84 30.14 -1.97 -10.96
C PRO A 84 30.02 -1.39 -9.54
N TYR A 85 30.96 -0.53 -9.13
CA TYR A 85 30.87 0.20 -7.87
C TYR A 85 29.67 1.16 -7.82
N ASP A 86 29.47 1.96 -8.87
CA ASP A 86 28.36 2.93 -8.94
C ASP A 86 27.02 2.20 -9.04
N ALA A 87 26.98 1.06 -9.76
CA ALA A 87 25.81 0.19 -9.83
C ALA A 87 25.43 -0.34 -8.43
N SER A 88 26.41 -0.83 -7.66
CA SER A 88 26.16 -1.36 -6.30
C SER A 88 25.66 -0.28 -5.32
N ILE A 89 26.19 0.94 -5.41
CA ILE A 89 25.68 2.08 -4.62
C ILE A 89 24.23 2.37 -4.99
N LEU A 90 23.94 2.46 -6.29
CA LEU A 90 22.59 2.74 -6.77
C LEU A 90 21.60 1.65 -6.34
N GLU A 91 21.98 0.38 -6.45
CA GLU A 91 21.17 -0.74 -5.95
C GLU A 91 20.89 -0.62 -4.45
N SER A 92 21.90 -0.27 -3.66
CA SER A 92 21.75 -0.08 -2.21
C SER A 92 20.76 1.04 -1.90
N MET A 93 20.88 2.18 -2.60
CA MET A 93 19.96 3.31 -2.45
C MET A 93 18.53 2.95 -2.87
N LEU A 94 18.37 2.17 -3.95
CA LEU A 94 17.06 1.74 -4.41
C LEU A 94 16.41 0.75 -3.45
N ASN A 95 17.20 -0.12 -2.81
CA ASN A 95 16.71 -1.01 -1.76
C ASN A 95 16.23 -0.21 -0.54
N GLU A 96 16.97 0.80 -0.09
CA GLU A 96 16.53 1.67 1.00
C GLU A 96 15.26 2.45 0.65
N LEU A 97 15.17 2.99 -0.57
CA LEU A 97 13.97 3.68 -1.06
C LEU A 97 12.77 2.74 -1.13
N SER A 98 12.97 1.52 -1.62
CA SER A 98 11.95 0.47 -1.68
C SER A 98 11.37 0.20 -0.29
N LEU A 99 12.25 -0.01 0.69
CA LEU A 99 11.86 -0.27 2.08
C LEU A 99 11.14 0.93 2.71
N ALA A 100 11.62 2.15 2.48
CA ALA A 100 10.99 3.36 2.98
C ALA A 100 9.56 3.54 2.45
N VAL A 101 9.35 3.32 1.14
CA VAL A 101 8.03 3.37 0.51
C VAL A 101 7.10 2.29 1.06
N GLU A 102 7.62 1.09 1.31
CA GLU A 102 6.88 0.00 1.92
C GLU A 102 6.44 0.35 3.35
N ASN A 103 7.36 0.84 4.18
CA ASN A 103 7.08 1.29 5.54
C ASN A 103 6.00 2.36 5.61
N VAL A 104 6.05 3.39 4.75
CA VAL A 104 5.01 4.43 4.70
C VAL A 104 3.64 3.83 4.36
N THR A 105 3.61 2.85 3.45
CA THR A 105 2.36 2.16 3.07
C THR A 105 1.78 1.37 4.25
N LEU A 106 2.63 0.60 4.95
CA LEU A 106 2.24 -0.22 6.10
C LEU A 106 1.76 0.64 7.27
N LEU A 107 2.44 1.76 7.54
CA LEU A 107 2.03 2.71 8.58
C LEU A 107 0.64 3.29 8.28
N LYS A 108 0.36 3.61 7.02
CA LYS A 108 -0.95 4.12 6.61
C LYS A 108 -2.06 3.07 6.83
N GLN A 109 -1.83 1.83 6.38
CA GLN A 109 -2.78 0.73 6.58
C GLN A 109 -3.04 0.45 8.07
N THR A 110 -1.97 0.46 8.88
CA THR A 110 -2.06 0.27 10.33
C THR A 110 -2.89 1.38 10.98
N ARG A 111 -2.65 2.64 10.60
CA ARG A 111 -3.41 3.80 11.11
C ARG A 111 -4.89 3.70 10.74
N GLU A 112 -5.22 3.31 9.51
CA GLU A 112 -6.60 3.15 9.07
C GLU A 112 -7.33 2.05 9.86
N SER A 113 -6.65 0.93 10.11
CA SER A 113 -7.17 -0.17 10.94
C SER A 113 -7.41 0.27 12.39
N MET A 114 -6.46 0.98 13.01
CA MET A 114 -6.63 1.53 14.36
C MET A 114 -7.84 2.46 14.44
N LEU A 115 -8.00 3.37 13.47
CA LEU A 115 -9.15 4.29 13.44
C LEU A 115 -10.48 3.55 13.28
N GLN A 116 -10.51 2.44 12.54
CA GLN A 116 -11.72 1.60 12.44
C GLN A 116 -12.03 0.89 13.76
N ALA A 117 -11.02 0.31 14.41
CA ALA A 117 -11.17 -0.34 15.70
C ALA A 117 -11.65 0.65 16.77
N GLU A 118 -11.06 1.85 16.82
CA GLU A 118 -11.48 2.91 17.75
C GLU A 118 -12.94 3.30 17.54
N ARG A 119 -13.37 3.49 16.28
CA ARG A 119 -14.79 3.76 15.97
C ARG A 119 -15.71 2.65 16.46
N GLN A 120 -15.35 1.39 16.26
CA GLN A 120 -16.14 0.25 16.71
C GLN A 120 -16.22 0.20 18.24
N LEU A 121 -15.11 0.47 18.94
CA LEU A 121 -15.05 0.53 20.39
C LEU A 121 -15.93 1.66 20.94
N THR A 122 -15.83 2.87 20.38
CA THR A 122 -16.68 4.01 20.78
C THR A 122 -18.16 3.68 20.58
N HIS A 123 -18.52 3.08 19.44
CA HIS A 123 -19.90 2.70 19.17
C HIS A 123 -20.42 1.64 20.17
N SER A 124 -19.62 0.62 20.46
CA SER A 124 -19.95 -0.41 21.45
C SER A 124 -20.15 0.18 22.86
N ASN A 125 -19.23 1.07 23.28
CA ASN A 125 -19.30 1.74 24.57
C ASN A 125 -20.53 2.65 24.67
N PHE A 126 -20.84 3.39 23.61
CA PHE A 126 -22.04 4.22 23.53
C PHE A 126 -23.32 3.39 23.67
N LEU A 127 -23.46 2.31 22.90
CA LEU A 127 -24.61 1.40 22.99
C LEU A 127 -24.74 0.78 24.39
N ARG A 128 -23.62 0.42 25.02
CA ARG A 128 -23.58 -0.10 26.39
C ARG A 128 -24.08 0.93 27.41
N SER A 129 -23.65 2.19 27.29
CA SER A 129 -24.09 3.30 28.16
C SER A 129 -25.60 3.51 28.05
N ILE A 130 -26.12 3.66 26.83
CA ILE A 130 -27.57 3.85 26.60
C ILE A 130 -28.36 2.67 27.17
N SER A 131 -27.89 1.44 26.96
CA SER A 131 -28.58 0.25 27.48
C SER A 131 -28.66 0.23 29.00
N HIS A 132 -27.62 0.70 29.69
CA HIS A 132 -27.62 0.83 31.15
C HIS A 132 -28.58 1.93 31.63
N ASP A 133 -28.57 3.06 30.91
CA ASP A 133 -29.38 4.24 31.24
C ASP A 133 -30.88 4.02 30.97
N ILE A 134 -31.24 3.10 30.07
CA ILE A 134 -32.62 2.65 29.85
C ILE A 134 -33.02 1.57 30.85
N ARG A 135 -32.11 0.63 31.18
CA ARG A 135 -32.40 -0.49 32.08
C ARG A 135 -32.82 0.00 33.46
N THR A 136 -32.09 0.95 34.02
CA THR A 136 -32.33 1.45 35.39
C THR A 136 -33.74 2.03 35.57
N PRO A 137 -34.19 3.05 34.81
CA PRO A 137 -35.53 3.59 34.96
C PRO A 137 -36.62 2.56 34.64
N LEU A 138 -36.40 1.65 33.68
CA LEU A 138 -37.39 0.66 33.31
C LEU A 138 -37.57 -0.42 34.39
N THR A 139 -36.48 -0.83 35.05
CA THR A 139 -36.56 -1.70 36.23
C THR A 139 -37.28 -1.04 37.40
N THR A 140 -37.08 0.27 37.61
CA THR A 140 -37.80 1.03 38.64
C THR A 140 -39.29 1.13 38.34
N ILE A 141 -39.66 1.42 37.09
CA ILE A 141 -41.07 1.48 36.65
C ILE A 141 -41.73 0.12 36.85
N MET A 142 -41.08 -0.96 36.43
CA MET A 142 -41.60 -2.33 36.59
C MET A 142 -41.80 -2.69 38.06
N GLY A 143 -40.80 -2.40 38.92
CA GLY A 143 -40.92 -2.65 40.36
C GLY A 143 -42.06 -1.87 41.02
N ASN A 144 -42.30 -0.62 40.62
CA ASN A 144 -43.43 0.16 41.12
C ASN A 144 -44.78 -0.40 40.65
N LEU A 145 -44.87 -0.90 39.42
CA LEU A 145 -46.07 -1.57 38.92
C LEU A 145 -46.34 -2.87 39.68
N ASP A 146 -45.31 -3.66 39.99
CA ASP A 146 -45.45 -4.88 40.80
C ASP A 146 -45.94 -4.57 42.23
N ILE A 147 -45.46 -3.48 42.83
CA ILE A 147 -45.96 -3.00 44.14
C ILE A 147 -47.43 -2.61 44.05
N LEU A 148 -47.84 -1.84 43.04
CA LEU A 148 -49.25 -1.45 42.86
C LEU A 148 -50.16 -2.66 42.64
N VAL A 149 -49.74 -3.61 41.81
CA VAL A 149 -50.49 -4.85 41.53
C VAL A 149 -50.61 -5.70 42.79
N SER A 150 -49.53 -5.87 43.55
CA SER A 150 -49.58 -6.63 44.81
C SER A 150 -50.46 -5.97 45.87
N HIS A 151 -50.41 -4.64 46.01
CA HIS A 151 -51.27 -3.91 46.93
C HIS A 151 -52.76 -4.00 46.54
N SER A 152 -53.07 -3.95 45.23
CA SER A 152 -54.44 -4.14 44.74
C SER A 152 -54.99 -5.54 45.05
N LYS A 153 -54.15 -6.59 44.97
CA LYS A 153 -54.54 -7.96 45.31
C LYS A 153 -54.81 -8.16 46.80
N ILE A 154 -54.07 -7.46 47.67
CA ILE A 154 -54.24 -7.53 49.13
C ILE A 154 -55.52 -6.79 49.57
N CYS A 155 -55.92 -5.74 48.87
CA CYS A 155 -57.13 -4.98 49.21
C CYS A 155 -58.44 -5.60 48.67
N LEU A 156 -58.32 -6.58 47.76
CA LEU A 156 -59.45 -7.31 47.15
C LEU A 156 -59.74 -8.69 47.79
N SER A 157 -59.00 -9.07 48.86
CA SER A 157 -59.24 -10.29 49.65
C SER A 157 -59.72 -9.95 51.06
#